data_AF-A0AAD8H1C6-F1
#
_entry.id   AF-A0AAD8H1C6-F1
#
_cell.length_a   1.000
_cell.length_b   1.000
_cell.length_c   1.000
_cell.angle_alpha   90.00
_cell.angle_beta   90.00
_cell.angle_gamma   90.00
#
_symmetry.space_group_name_H-M   'P 1'
#
loop_
_entity.id
_entity.type
_entity.pdbx_description
1 polymer ?
#
loop_
_entity_poly.entity_id
_entity_poly.type
_entity_poly.pdbx_seq_one_letter_code
_entity_poly.pdbx_strand_id
1 'polypeptide(L)'
;MYEDGEVFIGFQVETSNLLQQLASITKKKLEVISIVGMAGLGKTTLATKLYNDPYVTSYFYVRAWVTCSQVYCKRDILLVILRFFSTLCQPLPRPMHKTHARLQMTLK
;
A
#
# COMPACT_ATOMS: atom_id res chain seq x y z
N MET A 1 -18.36 13.51 -14.73
CA MET A 1 -18.22 14.01 -13.34
C MET A 1 -16.84 13.56 -12.87
N TYR A 2 -15.87 14.46 -12.85
CA TYR A 2 -14.55 14.17 -12.29
C TYR A 2 -14.70 14.23 -10.78
N GLU A 3 -14.50 13.10 -10.10
CA GLU A 3 -14.19 13.12 -8.67
C GLU A 3 -12.91 13.93 -8.50
N ASP A 4 -12.92 14.81 -7.52
CA ASP A 4 -11.89 15.79 -7.17
C ASP A 4 -10.66 15.01 -6.68
N GLY A 5 -9.92 14.44 -7.63
CA GLY A 5 -8.61 13.87 -7.39
C GLY A 5 -7.73 15.03 -6.97
N GLU A 6 -7.36 15.09 -5.70
CA GLU A 6 -6.37 16.03 -5.18
C GLU A 6 -5.17 16.04 -6.14
N VAL A 7 -5.06 17.09 -6.96
CA VAL A 7 -4.00 17.23 -7.94
C VAL A 7 -2.74 17.61 -7.17
N PHE A 8 -2.05 16.59 -6.67
CA PHE A 8 -0.81 16.78 -5.93
C PHE A 8 0.35 16.95 -6.92
N ILE A 9 0.73 18.21 -7.15
CA ILE A 9 1.85 18.60 -8.00
C ILE A 9 3.14 18.46 -7.15
N GLY A 10 3.97 17.45 -7.42
CA GLY A 10 5.29 17.35 -6.75
C GLY A 10 5.86 15.94 -6.53
N PHE A 11 5.06 14.88 -6.71
CA PHE A 11 5.52 13.50 -6.46
C PHE A 11 5.50 12.58 -7.69
N GLN A 12 5.41 13.14 -8.90
CA GLN A 12 5.26 12.34 -10.13
C GLN A 12 6.42 11.36 -10.30
N VAL A 13 7.66 11.82 -10.14
CA VAL A 13 8.89 11.03 -10.35
C VAL A 13 9.04 9.96 -9.27
N GLU A 14 8.80 10.30 -8.01
CA GLU A 14 8.87 9.37 -6.88
C GLU A 14 7.80 8.29 -7.01
N THR A 15 6.58 8.68 -7.41
CA THR A 15 5.48 7.74 -7.64
C THR A 15 5.84 6.78 -8.77
N SER A 16 6.35 7.27 -9.91
CA SER A 16 6.72 6.41 -11.04
C SER A 16 7.84 5.44 -10.69
N ASN A 17 8.85 5.89 -9.95
CA ASN A 17 9.96 5.03 -9.54
C ASN A 17 9.49 3.91 -8.60
N LEU A 18 8.62 4.25 -7.64
CA LEU A 18 8.07 3.28 -6.71
C LEU A 18 7.10 2.32 -7.40
N LEU A 19 6.32 2.76 -8.39
CA LEU A 19 5.49 1.88 -9.22
C LEU A 19 6.35 0.92 -10.05
N GLN A 20 7.45 1.40 -10.65
CA GLN A 20 8.38 0.55 -11.38
C GLN A 20 9.02 -0.51 -10.47
N GLN A 21 9.39 -0.12 -9.25
CA GLN A 21 9.91 -1.05 -8.26
C GLN A 21 8.83 -2.06 -7.83
N LEU A 22 7.58 -1.64 -7.64
CA LEU A 22 6.46 -2.54 -7.35
C LEU A 22 6.17 -3.52 -8.51
N ALA A 23 6.33 -3.06 -9.75
CA ALA A 23 6.13 -3.88 -10.94
C ALA A 23 7.23 -4.94 -11.13
N SER A 24 8.44 -4.68 -10.64
CA SER A 24 9.57 -5.62 -10.72
C SER A 24 9.58 -6.66 -9.59
N ILE A 25 8.73 -6.51 -8.56
CA ILE A 25 8.59 -7.46 -7.45
C ILE A 25 8.25 -8.85 -7.99
N THR A 26 9.10 -9.82 -7.67
CA THR A 26 8.89 -11.21 -8.12
C THR A 26 7.98 -11.96 -7.15
N LYS A 27 7.11 -12.83 -7.67
CA LYS A 27 6.12 -13.60 -6.88
C LYS A 27 6.68 -14.55 -5.81
N LYS A 28 8.00 -14.62 -5.61
CA LYS A 28 8.68 -15.64 -4.81
C LYS A 28 9.08 -15.19 -3.40
N LYS A 29 9.11 -13.88 -3.10
CA LYS A 29 9.52 -13.36 -1.77
C LYS A 29 8.70 -12.15 -1.34
N LEU A 30 8.61 -11.95 -0.02
CA LEU A 30 8.07 -10.73 0.58
C LEU A 30 9.07 -9.59 0.36
N GLU A 31 8.59 -8.48 -0.20
CA GLU A 31 9.38 -7.26 -0.42
C GLU A 31 8.83 -6.10 0.40
N VAL A 32 9.73 -5.28 0.96
CA VAL A 32 9.39 -4.15 1.83
C VAL A 32 9.97 -2.88 1.22
N ILE A 33 9.12 -1.88 1.04
CA ILE A 33 9.52 -0.54 0.55
C ILE A 33 9.34 0.45 1.69
N SER A 34 10.41 1.17 2.03
CA SER A 34 10.40 2.19 3.08
C SER A 34 10.46 3.59 2.45
N ILE A 35 9.54 4.48 2.83
CA ILE A 35 9.55 5.90 2.45
C ILE A 35 10.11 6.69 3.64
N VAL A 36 11.30 7.24 3.49
CA VAL A 36 12.02 7.96 4.57
C VAL A 36 12.29 9.41 4.17
N GLY A 37 12.39 10.29 5.16
CA GLY A 37 12.60 11.73 4.95
C GLY A 37 12.21 12.54 6.17
N MET A 38 12.46 13.85 6.15
CA MET A 38 12.10 14.75 7.24
C MET A 38 10.58 14.83 7.48
N ALA A 39 10.19 15.32 8.65
CA ALA A 39 8.79 15.67 8.92
C ALA A 39 8.31 16.75 7.90
N GLY A 40 7.03 16.71 7.54
CA GLY A 40 6.44 17.70 6.62
C GLY A 40 6.70 17.48 5.12
N LEU A 41 7.55 16.55 4.71
CA LEU A 41 7.84 16.27 3.28
C LEU A 41 6.75 15.48 2.55
N GLY A 42 5.55 15.32 3.11
CA GLY A 42 4.45 14.62 2.43
C GLY A 42 4.66 13.10 2.26
N LYS A 43 5.46 12.44 3.11
CA LYS A 43 5.69 10.98 3.05
C LYS A 43 4.38 10.19 3.05
N THR A 44 3.47 10.53 3.98
CA THR A 44 2.14 9.92 4.05
C THR A 44 1.36 10.17 2.76
N THR A 45 1.44 11.38 2.20
CA THR A 45 0.78 11.75 0.95
C THR A 45 1.26 10.92 -0.24
N LEU A 46 2.59 10.78 -0.41
CA LEU A 46 3.17 9.91 -1.44
C LEU A 46 2.71 8.46 -1.30
N ALA A 47 2.67 7.98 -0.05
CA ALA A 47 2.29 6.62 0.26
C ALA A 47 0.78 6.36 0.03
N THR A 48 -0.08 7.34 0.35
CA THR A 48 -1.51 7.34 0.04
C THR A 48 -1.74 7.33 -1.47
N LYS A 49 -0.97 8.12 -2.24
CA LYS A 49 -1.06 8.17 -3.70
C LYS A 49 -0.75 6.81 -4.32
N LEU A 50 0.34 6.18 -3.90
CA LEU A 50 0.69 4.83 -4.34
C LEU A 50 -0.36 3.80 -3.95
N TYR A 51 -0.86 3.86 -2.72
CA TYR A 51 -1.88 2.92 -2.23
C TYR A 51 -3.15 2.96 -3.09
N ASN A 52 -3.55 4.15 -3.55
CA ASN A 52 -4.74 4.38 -4.37
C ASN A 52 -4.48 4.36 -5.88
N ASP A 53 -3.24 4.14 -6.32
CA ASP A 53 -2.90 4.13 -7.73
C ASP A 53 -3.64 3.01 -8.48
N PRO A 54 -4.21 3.27 -9.67
CA PRO A 54 -4.92 2.26 -10.46
C PRO A 54 -4.10 0.98 -10.74
N TYR A 55 -2.78 1.11 -10.93
CA TYR A 55 -1.89 -0.04 -11.10
C TYR A 55 -1.83 -0.87 -9.81
N VAL A 56 -1.62 -0.23 -8.67
CA VAL A 56 -1.52 -0.90 -7.37
C VAL A 56 -2.85 -1.55 -6.99
N THR A 57 -3.96 -0.85 -7.19
CA THR A 57 -5.31 -1.35 -6.88
C THR A 57 -5.72 -2.54 -7.74
N SER A 58 -5.29 -2.59 -9.00
CA SER A 58 -5.56 -3.72 -9.92
C SER A 58 -4.59 -4.89 -9.76
N TYR A 59 -3.37 -4.62 -9.28
CA TYR A 59 -2.35 -5.64 -9.06
C TYR A 59 -2.59 -6.43 -7.76
N PHE A 60 -2.93 -5.74 -6.65
CA PHE A 60 -3.11 -6.35 -5.34
C PHE A 60 -4.57 -6.61 -5.00
N TYR A 61 -4.95 -7.89 -4.90
CA TYR A 61 -6.29 -8.31 -4.51
C TYR A 61 -6.67 -7.85 -3.09
N VAL A 62 -5.71 -7.89 -2.17
CA VAL A 62 -5.88 -7.41 -0.80
C VAL A 62 -4.87 -6.32 -0.53
N ARG A 63 -5.35 -5.20 -0.01
CA ARG A 63 -4.53 -4.09 0.46
C ARG A 63 -4.94 -3.79 1.90
N ALA A 64 -3.97 -3.50 2.74
CA ALA A 64 -4.19 -3.14 4.14
C ALA A 64 -3.45 -1.84 4.43
N TRP A 65 -4.12 -0.93 5.12
CA TRP A 65 -3.54 0.34 5.58
C TRP A 65 -3.63 0.39 7.10
N VAL A 66 -2.50 0.66 7.76
CA VAL A 66 -2.44 0.79 9.22
C VAL A 66 -1.60 2.00 9.58
N THR A 67 -2.19 2.89 10.37
CA THR A 67 -1.48 3.97 11.05
C THR A 67 -1.00 3.48 12.41
N CYS A 68 0.27 3.70 12.71
CA CYS A 68 0.88 3.34 14.00
C CYS A 68 1.25 4.63 14.74
N SER A 69 0.85 4.73 16.01
CA SER A 69 1.37 5.76 16.92
C SER A 69 2.80 5.43 17.36
N GLN A 70 3.48 6.41 17.97
CA GLN A 70 4.85 6.23 18.49
C GLN A 70 4.94 5.06 19.48
N VAL A 71 3.90 4.87 20.28
CA VAL A 71 3.70 3.68 21.11
C VAL A 71 2.68 2.80 20.40
N TYR A 72 3.08 1.59 20.01
CA TYR A 72 2.21 0.64 19.33
C TYR A 72 2.37 -0.78 19.90
N CYS A 73 1.30 -1.57 19.83
CA CYS A 73 1.32 -2.99 20.16
C CYS A 73 1.37 -3.83 18.88
N LYS A 74 2.36 -4.72 18.77
CA LYS A 74 2.53 -5.60 17.59
C LYS A 74 1.30 -6.48 17.35
N ARG A 75 0.69 -7.00 18.42
CA ARG A 75 -0.51 -7.83 18.34
C ARG A 75 -1.67 -7.06 17.70
N ASP A 76 -1.85 -5.80 18.09
CA ASP A 76 -2.95 -4.98 17.60
C ASP A 76 -2.77 -4.66 16.12
N ILE A 77 -1.54 -4.33 15.68
CA ILE A 77 -1.23 -4.15 14.25
C ILE A 77 -1.52 -5.42 13.46
N LEU A 78 -1.08 -6.59 13.96
CA LEU A 78 -1.32 -7.85 13.30
C LEU A 78 -2.81 -8.18 13.19
N LEU A 79 -3.59 -7.91 14.24
CA LEU A 79 -5.04 -8.10 14.26
C LEU A 79 -5.76 -7.18 13.28
N VAL A 80 -5.40 -5.89 13.24
CA VAL A 80 -5.94 -4.95 12.24
C VAL A 80 -5.67 -5.47 10.84
N ILE A 81 -4.45 -5.93 10.57
CA ILE A 81 -4.12 -6.39 9.23
C ILE A 81 -4.84 -7.69 8.90
N LEU A 82 -4.93 -8.64 9.83
CA LEU A 82 -5.68 -9.88 9.63
C LEU A 82 -7.15 -9.60 9.30
N ARG A 83 -7.76 -8.57 9.90
CA ARG A 83 -9.13 -8.17 9.60
C ARG A 83 -9.33 -7.81 8.12
N PHE A 84 -8.38 -7.08 7.51
CA PHE A 84 -8.41 -6.76 6.07
C PHE A 84 -8.37 -8.00 5.17
N PHE A 85 -7.77 -9.11 5.63
CA PHE A 85 -7.78 -10.39 4.91
C PHE A 85 -9.04 -11.22 5.20
N SER A 86 -9.62 -11.11 6.39
CA SER A 86 -10.76 -11.93 6.81
C SER A 86 -12.10 -11.51 6.19
N THR A 87 -12.24 -10.27 5.73
CA THR A 87 -13.42 -9.78 4.99
C THR A 87 -13.61 -10.43 3.62
N LEU A 88 -12.70 -11.31 3.19
CA LEU A 88 -12.78 -12.11 1.96
C LEU A 88 -13.74 -13.31 2.05
N CYS A 89 -14.62 -13.37 3.05
CA CYS A 89 -15.67 -14.39 3.15
C CYS A 89 -16.85 -14.16 2.17
N GLN A 90 -16.58 -13.52 1.03
CA GLN A 90 -17.42 -13.59 -0.16
C GLN A 90 -16.72 -14.48 -1.19
N PRO A 91 -17.43 -15.29 -1.97
CA PRO A 91 -16.81 -16.24 -2.91
C PRO A 91 -15.88 -15.51 -3.88
N LEU A 92 -14.59 -15.88 -3.84
CA LEU A 92 -13.56 -15.36 -4.74
C LEU A 92 -14.00 -15.52 -6.20
N PRO A 93 -13.97 -14.47 -7.05
CA PRO A 93 -14.30 -14.61 -8.46
C PRO A 93 -13.17 -15.34 -9.20
N ARG A 94 -13.33 -16.67 -9.34
CA ARG A 94 -12.55 -17.61 -10.18
C ARG A 94 -11.02 -17.68 -9.95
N PRO A 95 -10.38 -18.84 -10.21
CA PRO A 95 -8.96 -18.99 -9.91
C PRO A 95 -8.13 -18.23 -10.94
N MET A 96 -7.49 -17.14 -10.51
CA MET A 96 -6.42 -16.48 -11.28
C MET A 96 -5.23 -16.22 -10.38
N HIS A 97 -4.06 -16.56 -10.92
CA HIS A 97 -2.79 -16.72 -10.24
C HIS A 97 -2.19 -15.39 -9.77
N LYS A 98 -2.63 -14.81 -8.64
CA LYS A 98 -2.05 -13.55 -8.13
C LYS A 98 -1.85 -13.55 -6.61
N THR A 99 -0.58 -13.35 -6.25
CA THR A 99 0.00 -13.46 -4.91
C THR A 99 -0.17 -12.17 -4.11
N HIS A 100 -0.22 -12.31 -2.79
CA HIS A 100 -0.20 -11.23 -1.81
C HIS A 100 1.18 -10.55 -1.77
N ALA A 101 1.26 -9.25 -2.06
CA ALA A 101 2.30 -8.42 -1.47
C ALA A 101 1.63 -7.44 -0.50
N ARG A 102 2.29 -7.25 0.65
CA ARG A 102 1.83 -6.40 1.74
C ARG A 102 2.83 -5.25 1.84
N LEU A 103 2.44 -4.09 1.33
CA LEU A 103 3.13 -2.84 1.67
C LEU A 103 2.98 -2.63 3.18
N GLN A 104 4.09 -2.52 3.89
CA GLN A 104 4.14 -1.96 5.24
C GLN A 104 4.84 -0.62 5.12
N MET A 105 4.06 0.45 5.23
CA MET A 105 4.61 1.80 5.30
C MET A 105 4.79 2.17 6.76
N THR A 106 6.04 2.30 7.17
CA THR A 106 6.40 2.80 8.50
C THR A 106 6.66 4.29 8.37
N LEU A 107 5.87 5.11 9.06
CA LEU A 107 6.17 6.53 9.27
C LEU A 107 7.14 6.64 10.45
N LYS A 108 8.34 7.18 10.20
CA LYS A 108 9.19 7.78 11.23
C LYS A 108 9.03 9.30 11.20
#